data_AF-A0A227J1L0-F1
#
_entry.id   AF-A0A227J1L0-F1
#
_cell.length_a   1.000
_cell.length_b   1.000
_cell.length_c   1.000
_cell.angle_alpha   90.00
_cell.angle_beta   90.00
_cell.angle_gamma   90.00
#
_symmetry.space_group_name_H-M   'P 1'
#
loop_
_entity.id
_entity.type
_entity.pdbx_description
1 polymer ?
#
loop_
_entity_poly.entity_id
_entity_poly.type
_entity_poly.pdbx_seq_one_letter_code
_entity_poly.pdbx_strand_id
1 'polypeptide(L)'
;RQTRTNGEDPAGQLIFWSDYLLDSDAKGLMFARVGWHNPQQQFPRGEVTKVGYRVKEETLQRVWWRYPDTPVGQEGIVTPLLTQVESFDMRFYDGKQWK
;
A
#
# COMPACT_ATOMS: atom_id res chain seq x y z
N ARG A 1 -7.06 2.73 9.83
CA ARG A 1 -6.24 2.25 10.97
C ARG A 1 -4.82 2.75 10.79
N GLN A 2 -4.18 3.24 11.85
CA GLN A 2 -2.76 3.60 11.83
C GLN A 2 -1.91 2.32 11.82
N THR A 3 -0.78 2.37 11.13
CA THR A 3 0.13 1.23 10.98
C THR A 3 1.58 1.67 11.11
N ARG A 4 2.41 0.83 11.70
CA ARG A 4 3.86 1.01 11.76
C ARG A 4 4.50 0.59 10.45
N THR A 5 5.51 1.35 10.02
CA THR A 5 6.34 1.01 8.87
C THR A 5 7.78 1.06 9.31
N ASN A 6 8.55 0.02 8.99
CA ASN A 6 9.97 -0.11 9.35
C ASN A 6 10.25 0.09 10.85
N GLY A 7 9.39 -0.45 11.71
CA GLY A 7 9.58 -0.35 13.17
C GLY A 7 9.39 1.05 13.77
N GLU A 8 8.97 2.04 12.98
CA GLU A 8 8.64 3.37 13.48
C GLU A 8 7.32 3.39 14.26
N ASP A 9 7.10 4.47 15.02
CA ASP A 9 5.81 4.72 15.68
C ASP A 9 4.65 4.80 14.68
N PRO A 10 3.41 4.45 15.09
CA PRO A 10 2.26 4.52 14.20
C PRO A 10 2.06 5.95 13.68
N ALA A 11 2.15 6.12 12.37
CA ALA A 11 1.93 7.41 11.74
C ALA A 11 0.44 7.83 11.84
N GLY A 12 0.20 9.12 12.09
CA GLY A 12 -1.15 9.69 12.07
C GLY A 12 -1.81 9.68 10.68
N GLN A 13 -0.99 9.68 9.63
CA GLN A 13 -1.40 9.63 8.23
C GLN A 13 -1.85 8.22 7.83
N LEU A 14 -3.01 8.12 7.15
CA LEU A 14 -3.61 6.84 6.77
C LEU A 14 -3.31 6.42 5.32
N ILE A 15 -3.06 7.40 4.46
CA ILE A 15 -2.74 7.21 3.04
C ILE A 15 -1.47 7.98 2.77
N PHE A 16 -0.44 7.28 2.30
CA PHE A 16 0.84 7.84 1.91
C PHE A 16 0.88 7.92 0.39
N TRP A 17 1.16 9.12 -0.13
CA TRP A 17 1.29 9.40 -1.55
C TRP A 17 2.43 10.39 -1.73
N SER A 18 3.56 9.93 -2.28
CA SER A 18 4.75 10.77 -2.44
C SER A 18 5.67 10.22 -3.52
N ASP A 19 6.56 11.08 -4.02
CA ASP A 19 7.62 10.68 -4.95
C ASP A 19 8.54 9.64 -4.32
N TYR A 20 8.96 8.67 -5.12
CA TYR A 20 9.90 7.60 -4.77
C TYR A 20 9.45 6.66 -3.63
N LEU A 21 8.20 6.79 -3.17
CA LEU A 21 7.65 5.92 -2.13
C LEU A 21 7.65 4.46 -2.60
N LEU A 22 8.09 3.55 -1.73
CA LEU A 22 8.31 2.14 -2.05
C LEU A 22 9.32 1.93 -3.19
N ASP A 23 10.32 2.81 -3.34
CA ASP A 23 11.31 2.70 -4.42
C ASP A 23 10.63 2.68 -5.80
N SER A 24 9.68 3.61 -5.98
CA SER A 24 9.01 3.85 -7.26
C SER A 24 9.86 4.74 -8.15
N ASP A 25 9.81 4.51 -9.46
CA ASP A 25 10.39 5.43 -10.46
C ASP A 25 9.59 6.74 -10.57
N ALA A 26 8.37 6.77 -10.02
CA ALA A 26 7.45 7.90 -9.99
C ALA A 26 6.89 8.11 -8.56
N LYS A 27 5.57 8.33 -8.44
CA LYS A 27 4.89 8.37 -7.14
C LYS A 27 4.50 6.95 -6.69
N GLY A 28 4.66 6.71 -5.40
CA GLY A 28 4.14 5.51 -4.75
C GLY A 28 2.94 5.82 -3.88
N LEU A 29 2.05 4.85 -3.76
CA LEU A 29 0.87 4.87 -2.88
C LEU A 29 1.02 3.77 -1.82
N MET A 30 0.72 4.06 -0.56
CA MET A 30 0.67 3.04 0.50
C MET A 30 -0.45 3.34 1.49
N PHE A 31 -1.20 2.31 1.88
CA PHE A 31 -2.29 2.43 2.86
C PHE A 31 -2.67 1.06 3.45
N ALA A 32 -3.47 1.09 4.51
CA ALA A 32 -4.05 -0.11 5.10
C ALA A 32 -5.46 -0.37 4.57
N ARG A 33 -5.78 -1.62 4.24
CA ARG A 33 -7.11 -2.04 3.78
C ARG A 33 -7.62 -3.26 4.53
N VAL A 34 -8.92 -3.48 4.51
CA VAL A 34 -9.52 -4.73 5.02
C VAL A 34 -9.05 -5.89 4.13
N GLY A 35 -8.64 -6.99 4.77
CA GLY A 35 -8.17 -8.22 4.12
C GLY A 35 -9.27 -9.02 3.43
N TRP A 36 -8.93 -10.24 3.00
CA TRP A 36 -9.83 -11.10 2.25
C TRP A 36 -11.06 -11.56 3.04
N HIS A 37 -12.17 -11.75 2.32
CA HIS A 37 -13.30 -12.50 2.82
C HIS A 37 -12.83 -13.88 3.26
N ASN A 38 -13.17 -14.23 4.51
CA ASN A 38 -12.89 -15.53 5.10
C ASN A 38 -14.23 -16.29 5.26
N PRO A 39 -14.80 -16.80 4.16
CA PRO A 39 -16.17 -17.32 4.15
C PRO A 39 -16.35 -18.59 5.00
N GLN A 40 -15.27 -19.32 5.31
CA GLN A 40 -15.34 -20.55 6.12
C GLN A 40 -15.01 -20.34 7.61
N GLN A 41 -14.66 -19.12 8.04
CA GLN A 41 -14.28 -18.79 9.43
C GLN A 41 -13.26 -19.75 10.10
N GLN A 42 -12.52 -20.56 9.34
CA GLN A 42 -11.63 -21.59 9.89
C GLN A 42 -10.52 -21.02 10.78
N PHE A 43 -10.20 -19.73 10.62
CA PHE A 43 -9.33 -18.96 11.50
C PHE A 43 -9.88 -17.54 11.63
N PRO A 44 -9.70 -16.80 12.74
CA PRO A 44 -10.09 -15.40 12.83
C PRO A 44 -9.23 -14.55 11.89
N ARG A 45 -9.63 -14.44 10.62
CA ARG A 45 -9.01 -13.56 9.62
C ARG A 45 -9.97 -12.45 9.21
N GLY A 46 -10.00 -11.42 10.05
CA GLY A 46 -10.41 -10.07 9.69
C GLY A 46 -9.19 -9.16 9.71
N GLU A 47 -8.10 -9.57 9.06
CA GLU A 47 -6.83 -8.87 9.22
C GLU A 47 -6.74 -7.70 8.25
N VAL A 48 -6.67 -6.49 8.82
CA VAL A 48 -6.22 -5.31 8.10
C VAL A 48 -4.84 -5.61 7.54
N THR A 49 -4.64 -5.40 6.24
CA THR A 49 -3.34 -5.61 5.56
C THR A 49 -2.82 -4.30 5.02
N LYS A 50 -1.49 -4.16 4.98
CA LYS A 50 -0.84 -3.03 4.32
C LYS A 50 -0.63 -3.38 2.85
N VAL A 51 -0.95 -2.43 1.98
CA VAL A 51 -0.74 -2.53 0.54
C VAL A 51 -0.08 -1.27 0.04
N GLY A 52 0.62 -1.40 -1.07
CA GLY A 52 1.09 -0.27 -1.83
C GLY A 52 1.06 -0.53 -3.33
N TYR A 53 1.18 0.55 -4.07
CA TYR A 53 1.26 0.56 -5.52
C TYR A 53 2.41 1.48 -5.93
N ARG A 54 3.17 1.06 -6.94
CA ARG A 54 4.27 1.83 -7.51
C ARG A 54 4.39 1.55 -8.99
N VAL A 55 4.95 2.50 -9.73
CA VAL A 55 5.53 2.23 -11.05
C VAL A 55 7.00 1.93 -10.86
N LYS A 56 7.46 0.81 -11.42
CA LYS A 56 8.87 0.45 -11.49
C LYS A 56 9.14 -0.31 -12.78
N GLU A 57 10.14 0.13 -13.54
CA GLU A 57 10.49 -0.42 -14.85
C GLU A 57 9.26 -0.47 -15.78
N GLU A 58 8.57 0.66 -15.92
CA GLU A 58 7.33 0.83 -16.71
C GLU A 58 6.21 -0.16 -16.35
N THR A 59 6.26 -0.74 -15.16
CA THR A 59 5.28 -1.73 -14.70
C THR A 59 4.60 -1.21 -13.44
N LEU A 60 3.27 -1.13 -13.47
CA LEU A 60 2.47 -0.95 -12.26
C LEU A 60 2.57 -2.24 -11.44
N GLN A 61 3.16 -2.11 -10.25
CA GLN A 61 3.34 -3.19 -9.31
C GLN A 61 2.48 -2.95 -8.07
N ARG A 62 1.85 -4.01 -7.58
CA ARG A 62 1.29 -4.04 -6.23
C ARG A 62 2.33 -4.59 -5.27
N VAL A 63 2.48 -3.94 -4.13
CA VAL A 63 3.26 -4.41 -2.98
C VAL A 63 2.30 -4.79 -1.86
N TRP A 64 2.50 -5.94 -1.23
CA TRP A 64 1.60 -6.43 -0.18
C TRP A 64 2.37 -7.00 1.02
N TRP A 65 1.92 -6.66 2.22
CA TRP A 65 2.42 -7.20 3.46
C TRP A 65 1.35 -8.03 4.16
N ARG A 66 1.78 -9.19 4.69
CA ARG A 66 0.91 -10.08 5.48
C ARG A 66 0.37 -9.40 6.73
N TYR A 67 1.21 -8.60 7.38
CA TYR A 67 0.85 -7.85 8.57
C TYR A 67 0.94 -6.35 8.29
N PRO A 68 0.03 -5.53 8.86
CA PRO A 68 0.02 -4.10 8.62
C PRO A 68 1.22 -3.39 9.26
N ASP A 69 1.61 -3.84 10.45
CA ASP A 69 2.80 -3.39 11.15
C ASP A 69 3.99 -4.22 10.68
N THR A 70 5.01 -3.57 10.12
CA THR A 70 6.19 -4.25 9.57
C THR A 70 7.44 -3.86 10.36
N PRO A 71 8.26 -4.85 10.80
CA PRO A 71 9.56 -4.56 11.38
C PRO A 71 10.51 -3.98 10.31
N VAL A 72 11.65 -3.47 10.75
CA VAL A 72 12.72 -3.00 9.86
C VAL A 72 13.12 -4.13 8.91
N GLY A 73 13.23 -3.82 7.62
CA GLY A 73 13.73 -4.75 6.60
C GLY A 73 12.73 -5.81 6.12
N GLN A 74 11.47 -5.78 6.55
CA GLN A 74 10.46 -6.67 5.96
C GLN A 74 10.04 -6.18 4.56
N GLU A 75 10.55 -6.87 3.54
CA GLU A 75 10.15 -6.64 2.16
C GLU A 75 8.70 -7.07 1.90
N GLY A 76 8.00 -6.27 1.11
CA GLY A 76 6.65 -6.58 0.66
C GLY A 76 6.68 -7.57 -0.50
N ILE A 77 5.64 -8.41 -0.59
CA ILE A 77 5.45 -9.30 -1.74
C ILE A 77 5.02 -8.45 -2.93
N VAL A 78 5.82 -8.45 -3.98
CA VAL A 78 5.60 -7.67 -5.21
C VAL A 78 4.83 -8.51 -6.23
N THR A 79 3.83 -7.92 -6.87
CA THR A 79 3.05 -8.53 -7.95
C THR A 79 2.95 -7.55 -9.11
N PRO A 80 3.49 -7.87 -10.30
CA PRO A 80 3.27 -7.05 -11.48
C PRO A 80 1.80 -7.12 -11.88
N LEU A 81 1.19 -5.97 -12.17
CA LEU A 81 -0.22 -5.87 -12.54
C LEU A 81 -0.42 -5.48 -14.00
N LEU A 82 0.35 -4.50 -14.47
CA LEU A 82 0.22 -3.94 -15.80
C LEU A 82 1.58 -3.42 -16.28
N THR A 83 2.02 -3.84 -17.46
CA THR A 83 3.24 -3.36 -18.12
C THR A 83 2.94 -2.17 -19.03
N GLN A 84 3.98 -1.45 -19.47
CA GLN A 84 3.89 -0.27 -20.33
C GLN A 84 3.07 0.88 -19.69
N VAL A 85 3.26 1.10 -18.39
CA VAL A 85 2.63 2.18 -17.64
C VAL A 85 3.57 3.37 -17.60
N GLU A 86 3.26 4.40 -18.39
CA GLU A 86 4.05 5.64 -18.49
C GLU A 86 3.83 6.60 -17.32
N SER A 87 2.62 6.61 -16.74
CA SER A 87 2.28 7.52 -15.65
C SER A 87 1.29 6.92 -14.65
N PHE A 88 1.42 7.36 -13.40
CA PHE A 88 0.53 6.98 -12.30
C PHE A 88 0.30 8.19 -11.41
N ASP A 89 -0.96 8.63 -11.32
CA ASP A 89 -1.36 9.80 -10.54
C ASP A 89 -2.60 9.48 -9.69
N MET A 90 -2.76 10.21 -8.59
CA MET A 90 -3.86 10.05 -7.64
C MET A 90 -4.32 11.42 -7.16
N ARG A 91 -5.65 11.56 -7.11
CA ARG A 91 -6.33 12.69 -6.47
C ARG A 91 -7.20 12.18 -5.32
N PHE A 92 -7.28 12.97 -4.26
CA PHE A 92 -8.02 12.64 -3.05
C PHE A 92 -9.16 13.63 -2.86
N TYR A 93 -10.38 13.10 -2.72
CA TYR A 93 -11.56 13.91 -2.44
C TYR A 93 -11.69 14.14 -0.94
N ASP A 94 -11.74 15.41 -0.52
CA ASP A 94 -11.83 15.78 0.90
C ASP A 94 -13.27 15.99 1.40
N GLY A 95 -14.26 15.63 0.59
CA GLY A 95 -15.68 15.90 0.86
C GLY A 95 -16.18 17.21 0.25
N LYS A 96 -15.28 18.04 -0.32
CA LYS A 96 -15.63 19.28 -1.02
C LYS A 96 -15.06 19.32 -2.43
N GLN A 97 -13.76 19.05 -2.57
CA GLN A 97 -13.06 19.12 -3.85
C GLN A 97 -12.01 18.04 -4.00
N TRP A 98 -11.69 17.73 -5.26
CA TRP A 98 -10.57 16.85 -5.59
C TRP A 98 -9.27 17.61 -5.48
N LYS A 99 -8.38 17.11 -4.61
CA LYS A 99 -7.00 17.57 -4.51
C LYS A 99 -6.14 16.57 -5.27
#